data_AF-A0A2N3PSC0-F1
#
_entry.id   AF-A0A2N3PSC0-F1
#
_cell.length_a   1.000
_cell.length_b   1.000
_cell.length_c   1.000
_cell.angle_alpha   90.00
_cell.angle_beta   90.00
_cell.angle_gamma   90.00
#
_symmetry.space_group_name_H-M   'P 1'
#
loop_
_entity.id
_entity.type
_entity.pdbx_description
1 polymer ?
#
loop_
_entity_poly.entity_id
_entity_poly.type
_entity_poly.pdbx_seq_one_letter_code
_entity_poly.pdbx_strand_id
1 'polypeptide(L)'
;MSRWALPSNRFEALGGDRAGQYSIRINDQWRVCFRWELRQPLVEGINILIAEGDAIRMLKSSTIIEEIAMASPVNGLPPIHPGEMLADELNELGLSARALADKLKVPHNRISSILAGKRAVSADTSLRLGRFFGMSEDFWLRLQTTYDIKKAKAESGAKISSDVLPLRGSSDESAAITQQ
;
A
#
# COMPACT_ATOMS: atom_id res chain seq x y z
N MET A 1 9.87 18.09 14.13
CA MET A 1 8.72 18.12 13.20
C MET A 1 8.71 16.82 12.43
N SER A 2 7.86 15.88 12.86
CA SER A 2 7.82 14.51 12.37
C SER A 2 7.23 14.45 10.97
N ARG A 3 8.06 14.16 9.97
CA ARG A 3 7.65 13.98 8.58
C ARG A 3 7.33 12.50 8.37
N TRP A 4 6.16 12.06 8.81
CA TRP A 4 5.72 10.65 8.72
C TRP A 4 5.16 10.26 7.34
N ALA A 5 5.29 11.12 6.33
CA ALA A 5 4.79 10.86 4.98
C ALA A 5 5.88 11.16 3.93
N LEU A 6 5.91 10.34 2.89
CA LEU A 6 6.70 10.58 1.69
C LEU A 6 6.29 11.94 1.07
N PRO A 7 7.24 12.80 0.69
CA PRO A 7 6.99 14.04 -0.04
C PRO A 7 6.04 13.91 -1.24
N SER A 8 6.08 12.79 -1.96
CA SER A 8 5.16 12.47 -3.07
C SER A 8 3.69 12.28 -2.64
N ASN A 9 3.41 12.00 -1.36
CA ASN A 9 2.04 11.88 -0.85
C ASN A 9 1.47 13.29 -0.56
N ARG A 10 0.56 13.76 -1.40
CA ARG A 10 -0.16 15.03 -1.19
C ARG A 10 -1.65 14.82 -0.95
N PHE A 11 -2.20 15.54 0.02
CA PHE A 11 -3.63 15.70 0.23
C PHE A 11 -4.15 16.89 -0.59
N GLU A 12 -5.08 16.65 -1.50
CA GLU A 12 -5.57 17.64 -2.48
C GLU A 12 -7.11 17.60 -2.53
N ALA A 13 -7.76 18.76 -2.44
CA ALA A 13 -9.20 18.90 -2.68
C ALA A 13 -9.48 18.84 -4.19
N LEU A 14 -10.51 18.09 -4.60
CA LEU A 14 -10.89 17.94 -6.00
C LEU A 14 -11.93 19.01 -6.40
N GLY A 15 -11.79 19.54 -7.63
CA GLY A 15 -12.68 20.55 -8.20
C GLY A 15 -13.67 19.97 -9.24
N GLY A 16 -14.49 20.85 -9.82
CA GLY A 16 -15.46 20.50 -10.88
C GLY A 16 -16.56 19.56 -10.38
N ASP A 17 -16.90 18.56 -11.19
CA ASP A 17 -17.92 17.53 -10.87
C ASP A 17 -17.56 16.67 -9.65
N ARG A 18 -16.35 16.84 -9.11
CA ARG A 18 -15.83 16.12 -7.94
C ARG A 18 -15.67 17.02 -6.71
N ALA A 19 -16.23 18.23 -6.75
CA ALA A 19 -16.25 19.15 -5.61
C ALA A 19 -16.80 18.47 -4.34
N GLY A 20 -16.10 18.68 -3.21
CA GLY A 20 -16.39 18.04 -1.93
C GLY A 20 -15.77 16.64 -1.75
N GLN A 21 -14.96 16.18 -2.70
CA GLN A 21 -14.07 15.03 -2.52
C GLN A 21 -12.63 15.50 -2.31
N TYR A 22 -11.87 14.72 -1.55
CA TYR A 22 -10.45 14.91 -1.32
C TYR A 22 -9.69 13.73 -1.91
N SER A 23 -8.41 13.92 -2.22
CA SER A 23 -7.55 12.85 -2.70
C SER A 23 -6.19 12.84 -2.00
N ILE A 24 -5.64 11.64 -1.81
CA ILE A 24 -4.24 11.42 -1.44
C ILE A 24 -3.56 10.65 -2.57
N ARG A 25 -2.46 11.18 -3.09
CA ARG A 25 -1.63 10.48 -4.10
C ARG A 25 -0.90 9.31 -3.42
N ILE A 26 -0.99 8.13 -4.04
CA ILE A 26 -0.16 6.97 -3.66
C ILE A 26 1.08 6.92 -4.52
N ASN A 27 0.90 7.08 -5.84
CA ASN A 27 1.96 7.05 -6.85
C ASN A 27 1.48 7.80 -8.11
N ASP A 28 2.22 7.72 -9.21
CA ASP A 28 1.88 8.44 -10.44
C ASP A 28 0.55 8.03 -11.07
N GLN A 29 0.20 6.76 -10.94
CA GLN A 29 -1.00 6.13 -11.51
C GLN A 29 -2.22 6.17 -10.57
N TRP A 30 -2.01 6.14 -9.25
CA TRP A 30 -3.05 5.85 -8.27
C TRP A 30 -3.27 6.97 -7.27
N ARG A 31 -4.54 7.30 -7.05
CA ARG A 31 -4.99 8.22 -6.01
C ARG A 31 -6.12 7.59 -5.21
N VAL A 32 -6.03 7.72 -3.88
CA VAL A 32 -7.16 7.44 -3.00
C VAL A 32 -8.02 8.70 -2.98
N CYS A 33 -9.27 8.60 -3.41
CA CYS A 33 -10.24 9.68 -3.33
C CYS A 33 -11.24 9.38 -2.22
N PHE A 34 -11.59 10.33 -1.37
CA PHE A 34 -12.55 10.10 -0.31
C PHE A 34 -13.38 11.34 -0.06
N ARG A 35 -14.60 11.14 0.44
CA ARG A 35 -15.49 12.20 0.88
C ARG A 35 -15.70 12.06 2.38
N TRP A 36 -15.73 13.18 3.09
CA TRP A 36 -16.14 13.20 4.48
C TRP A 36 -17.66 13.15 4.55
N GLU A 37 -18.21 12.11 5.19
CA GLU A 37 -19.64 12.03 5.50
C GLU A 37 -19.82 12.14 7.02
N LEU A 38 -20.47 13.22 7.46
CA LEU A 38 -20.93 13.34 8.83
C LEU A 38 -22.13 12.40 9.02
N ARG A 39 -21.92 11.19 9.55
CA ARG A 39 -23.01 10.31 10.02
C ARG A 39 -23.27 10.52 11.51
N GLN A 40 -24.55 10.71 11.85
CA GLN A 40 -25.06 10.70 13.21
C GLN A 40 -25.58 9.29 13.56
N PRO A 41 -25.34 8.75 14.77
CA PRO A 41 -24.56 9.33 15.86
C PRO A 41 -23.04 9.20 15.58
N LEU A 42 -22.27 10.22 16.01
CA LEU A 42 -20.86 10.47 15.65
C LEU A 42 -19.95 9.23 15.70
N VAL A 43 -19.82 8.56 14.57
CA VAL A 43 -18.58 7.92 14.15
C VAL A 43 -18.20 8.59 12.83
N GLU A 44 -17.13 9.37 12.84
CA GLU A 44 -16.58 9.94 11.61
C GLU A 44 -16.12 8.79 10.71
N GLY A 45 -16.93 8.46 9.70
CA GLY A 45 -16.62 7.43 8.72
C GLY A 45 -15.98 8.03 7.48
N ILE A 46 -14.85 7.48 7.04
CA ILE A 46 -14.20 7.82 5.77
C ILE A 46 -14.68 6.84 4.69
N ASN A 47 -15.37 7.32 3.67
CA ASN A 47 -15.65 6.53 2.47
C ASN A 47 -14.44 6.60 1.53
N ILE A 48 -13.66 5.51 1.46
CA ILE A 48 -12.48 5.38 0.60
C ILE A 48 -12.89 4.90 -0.80
N LEU A 49 -12.69 5.74 -1.81
CA LEU A 49 -12.83 5.44 -3.24
C LEU A 49 -11.43 5.35 -3.86
N ILE A 50 -11.20 4.42 -4.78
CA ILE A 50 -9.91 4.27 -5.46
C ILE A 50 -10.14 4.57 -6.95
N ALA A 51 -9.36 5.51 -7.51
CA ALA A 51 -9.48 5.94 -8.90
C ALA A 51 -8.22 5.56 -9.70
N GLU A 52 -8.43 5.03 -10.90
CA GLU A 52 -7.40 4.84 -11.92
C GLU A 52 -7.64 5.88 -13.01
N GLY A 53 -6.79 6.91 -13.13
CA GLY A 53 -7.05 8.04 -14.02
C GLY A 53 -8.39 8.75 -13.73
N ASP A 54 -9.21 8.97 -14.76
CA ASP A 54 -10.56 9.57 -14.65
C ASP A 54 -11.68 8.57 -14.30
N ALA A 55 -11.38 7.27 -14.25
CA ALA A 55 -12.35 6.24 -13.93
C ALA A 55 -12.37 5.91 -12.43
N ILE A 56 -13.48 6.20 -11.76
CA ILE A 56 -13.71 5.82 -10.36
C ILE A 56 -14.42 4.47 -10.32
N ARG A 57 -13.80 3.46 -9.70
CA ARG A 57 -14.51 2.25 -9.27
C ARG A 57 -14.97 2.44 -7.83
N MET A 58 -16.29 2.44 -7.61
CA MET A 58 -16.89 2.50 -6.28
C MET A 58 -16.62 1.18 -5.53
N LEU A 59 -15.84 1.24 -4.46
CA LEU A 59 -15.84 0.21 -3.42
C LEU A 59 -16.81 0.67 -2.33
N LYS A 60 -17.97 0.02 -2.21
CA LYS A 60 -18.92 0.31 -1.14
C LYS A 60 -18.34 -0.22 0.17
N SER A 61 -17.86 0.67 1.03
CA SER A 61 -17.48 0.31 2.40
C SER A 61 -18.69 0.48 3.32
N SER A 62 -19.28 -0.61 3.77
CA SER A 62 -20.10 -0.65 4.96
C SER A 62 -19.30 -1.35 6.06
N THR A 63 -19.14 -0.67 7.20
CA THR A 63 -18.89 -1.22 8.55
C THR A 63 -17.50 -0.97 9.17
N ILE A 64 -17.49 0.01 10.10
CA ILE A 64 -16.89 0.05 11.47
C ILE A 64 -15.35 0.01 11.65
N ILE A 65 -14.90 0.89 12.54
CA ILE A 65 -13.53 1.42 12.79
C ILE A 65 -12.63 0.53 13.67
N GLU A 66 -12.92 -0.75 13.93
CA GLU A 66 -12.04 -1.59 14.79
C GLU A 66 -11.13 -2.59 14.04
N GLU A 67 -11.13 -2.60 12.70
CA GLU A 67 -10.45 -3.65 11.92
C GLU A 67 -9.21 -3.19 11.13
N ILE A 68 -8.66 -2.00 11.40
CA ILE A 68 -7.49 -1.49 10.64
C ILE A 68 -6.18 -2.24 10.99
N ALA A 69 -6.20 -3.11 12.01
CA ALA A 69 -5.04 -3.89 12.42
C ALA A 69 -4.84 -5.21 11.63
N MET A 70 -5.87 -5.83 11.05
CA MET A 70 -5.74 -7.20 10.51
C MET A 70 -6.75 -7.53 9.40
N ALA A 71 -6.60 -6.93 8.21
CA ALA A 71 -7.27 -7.44 7.01
C ALA A 71 -6.35 -7.41 5.80
N SER A 72 -6.30 -8.55 5.10
CA SER A 72 -5.51 -8.82 3.90
C SER A 72 -5.65 -7.75 2.79
N PRO A 73 -4.72 -7.69 1.82
CA PRO A 73 -4.56 -6.59 0.88
C PRO A 73 -5.60 -6.68 -0.25
N VAL A 74 -6.85 -6.27 -0.01
CA VAL A 74 -7.94 -6.42 -0.99
C VAL A 74 -8.52 -5.07 -1.40
N ASN A 75 -7.67 -4.20 -1.94
CA ASN A 75 -8.12 -2.97 -2.59
C ASN A 75 -8.25 -3.10 -4.12
N GLY A 76 -8.17 -4.32 -4.69
CA GLY A 76 -8.27 -4.57 -6.15
C GLY A 76 -7.14 -3.95 -7.00
N LEU A 77 -6.27 -3.14 -6.40
CA LEU A 77 -5.12 -2.51 -7.03
C LEU A 77 -4.08 -3.55 -7.47
N PRO A 78 -3.46 -3.39 -8.65
CA PRO A 78 -2.35 -4.22 -9.08
C PRO A 78 -1.21 -4.20 -8.04
N PRO A 79 -0.32 -5.20 -8.04
CA PRO A 79 0.86 -5.20 -7.18
C PRO A 79 1.74 -4.01 -7.58
N ILE A 80 1.96 -3.07 -6.65
CA ILE A 80 2.87 -1.93 -6.86
C ILE A 80 4.23 -2.32 -6.31
N HIS A 81 5.25 -2.39 -7.17
CA HIS A 81 6.59 -2.73 -6.71
C HIS A 81 7.18 -1.56 -5.89
N PRO A 82 7.94 -1.82 -4.79
CA PRO A 82 8.57 -0.74 -4.02
C PRO A 82 9.45 0.19 -4.83
N GLY A 83 10.07 -0.33 -5.89
CA GLY A 83 10.88 0.43 -6.83
C GLY A 83 10.09 1.48 -7.63
N GLU A 84 8.82 1.21 -7.95
CA GLU A 84 7.96 2.19 -8.62
C GLU A 84 7.65 3.34 -7.66
N MET A 85 7.25 3.02 -6.42
CA MET A 85 7.01 4.04 -5.41
C MET A 85 8.26 4.87 -5.10
N LEU A 86 9.44 4.23 -5.09
CA LEU A 86 10.70 4.94 -4.91
C LEU A 86 11.06 5.83 -6.11
N ALA A 87 10.71 5.43 -7.34
CA ALA A 87 10.96 6.23 -8.54
C ALA A 87 10.16 7.54 -8.49
N ASP A 88 8.88 7.48 -8.12
CA ASP A 88 8.02 8.65 -7.99
C ASP A 88 8.54 9.62 -6.94
N GLU A 89 9.01 9.09 -5.80
CA GLU A 89 9.62 9.90 -4.75
C GLU A 89 10.91 10.59 -5.22
N LEU A 90 11.74 9.89 -6.00
CA LEU A 90 12.94 10.47 -6.58
C LEU A 90 12.63 11.57 -7.59
N ASN A 91 11.60 11.38 -8.42
CA ASN A 91 11.15 12.38 -9.37
C ASN A 91 10.66 13.64 -8.67
N GLU A 92 9.84 13.50 -7.62
CA GLU A 92 9.31 14.62 -6.83
C GLU A 92 10.44 15.39 -6.13
N LEU A 93 11.47 14.69 -5.65
CA LEU A 93 12.64 15.32 -5.03
C LEU A 93 13.68 15.85 -6.02
N GLY A 94 13.49 15.63 -7.33
CA GLY A 94 14.50 15.94 -8.35
C GLY A 94 15.83 15.20 -8.14
N LEU A 95 15.80 14.03 -7.52
CA LEU A 95 16.97 13.22 -7.19
C LEU A 95 17.18 12.10 -8.20
N SER A 96 18.42 11.93 -8.67
CA SER A 96 18.76 10.78 -9.52
C SER A 96 18.98 9.50 -8.70
N ALA A 97 18.81 8.34 -9.33
CA ALA A 97 19.13 7.03 -8.74
C ALA A 97 20.59 6.97 -8.23
N ARG A 98 21.50 7.64 -8.93
CA ARG A 98 22.91 7.76 -8.55
C ARG A 98 23.09 8.60 -7.29
N ALA A 99 22.47 9.77 -7.25
CA ALA A 99 22.51 10.63 -6.08
C ALA A 99 21.92 9.95 -4.84
N LEU A 100 20.84 9.18 -5.01
CA LEU A 100 20.29 8.36 -3.93
C LEU A 100 21.30 7.30 -3.48
N ALA A 101 21.89 6.53 -4.40
CA ALA A 101 22.87 5.50 -4.07
C ALA A 101 24.07 6.05 -3.26
N ASP A 102 24.56 7.24 -3.64
CA ASP A 102 25.66 7.93 -2.96
C ASP A 102 25.29 8.39 -1.53
N LYS A 103 24.03 8.81 -1.34
CA LYS A 103 23.49 9.18 -0.02
C LYS A 103 23.27 7.96 0.86
N LEU A 104 22.79 6.85 0.29
CA LEU A 104 22.55 5.59 0.99
C LEU A 104 23.84 4.76 1.21
N LYS A 105 24.95 5.15 0.59
CA LYS A 105 26.24 4.44 0.63
C LYS A 105 26.11 3.00 0.13
N VAL A 106 25.46 2.82 -1.02
CA VAL A 106 25.28 1.52 -1.68
C VAL A 106 25.69 1.58 -3.16
N PRO A 107 26.03 0.45 -3.79
CA PRO A 107 26.35 0.43 -5.21
C PRO A 107 25.19 0.95 -6.07
N HIS A 108 25.48 1.77 -7.08
CA HIS A 108 24.46 2.36 -7.96
C HIS A 108 23.55 1.33 -8.64
N ASN A 109 24.13 0.20 -9.07
CA ASN A 109 23.40 -0.91 -9.69
C ASN A 109 22.31 -1.46 -8.76
N ARG A 110 22.50 -1.38 -7.43
CA ARG A 110 21.49 -1.82 -6.46
C ARG A 110 20.21 -1.02 -6.61
N ILE A 111 20.33 0.32 -6.55
CA ILE A 111 19.19 1.24 -6.66
C ILE A 111 18.57 1.15 -8.05
N SER A 112 19.38 1.17 -9.11
CA SER A 112 18.88 1.06 -10.49
C SER A 112 18.07 -0.22 -10.72
N SER A 113 18.51 -1.37 -10.19
CA SER A 113 17.73 -2.62 -10.31
C SER A 113 16.45 -2.61 -9.48
N ILE A 114 16.44 -1.95 -8.32
CA ILE A 114 15.23 -1.81 -7.48
C ILE A 114 14.20 -0.97 -8.22
N LEU A 115 14.59 0.21 -8.72
CA LEU A 115 13.71 1.10 -9.49
C LEU A 115 13.13 0.41 -10.73
N ALA A 116 13.91 -0.44 -11.39
CA ALA A 116 13.45 -1.20 -12.55
C ALA A 116 12.56 -2.42 -12.21
N GLY A 117 12.23 -2.67 -10.93
CA GLY A 117 11.45 -3.83 -10.52
C GLY A 117 12.18 -5.17 -10.60
N LYS A 118 13.50 -5.16 -10.88
CA LYS A 118 14.32 -6.37 -11.10
C LYS A 118 14.94 -6.91 -9.81
N ARG A 119 14.96 -6.11 -8.74
CA ARG A 119 15.52 -6.47 -7.43
C ARG A 119 14.54 -6.07 -6.34
N ALA A 120 14.28 -7.01 -5.43
CA ALA A 120 13.52 -6.77 -4.21
C ALA A 120 14.28 -5.89 -3.21
N VAL A 121 13.55 -5.18 -2.37
CA VAL A 121 14.12 -4.43 -1.25
C VAL A 121 14.52 -5.40 -0.12
N SER A 122 15.81 -5.45 0.20
CA SER A 122 16.34 -6.20 1.35
C SER A 122 16.18 -5.41 2.66
N ALA A 123 16.30 -6.07 3.82
CA ALA A 123 16.34 -5.40 5.13
C ALA A 123 17.40 -4.28 5.24
N ASP A 124 18.65 -4.52 4.82
CA ASP A 124 19.71 -3.47 4.81
C ASP A 124 19.30 -2.22 4.01
N THR A 125 18.69 -2.42 2.85
CA THR A 125 18.20 -1.32 2.01
C THR A 125 17.03 -0.58 2.67
N SER A 126 16.10 -1.31 3.32
CA SER A 126 14.97 -0.72 4.04
C SER A 126 15.42 0.15 5.22
N LEU A 127 16.41 -0.32 5.99
CA LEU A 127 17.04 0.47 7.07
C LEU A 127 17.62 1.78 6.53
N ARG A 128 18.38 1.71 5.44
CA ARG A 128 19.02 2.88 4.81
C ARG A 128 18.00 3.88 4.28
N LEU A 129 16.97 3.39 3.58
CA LEU A 129 15.90 4.23 3.06
C LEU A 129 15.09 4.85 4.20
N GLY A 130 14.76 4.07 5.24
CA GLY A 130 14.09 4.56 6.44
C GLY A 130 14.85 5.71 7.09
N ARG A 131 16.16 5.53 7.28
CA ARG A 131 17.04 6.57 7.81
C ARG A 131 17.11 7.80 6.91
N PHE A 132 17.18 7.62 5.59
CA PHE A 132 17.30 8.73 4.63
C PHE A 132 16.04 9.57 4.53
N PHE A 133 14.88 8.93 4.45
CA PHE A 133 13.58 9.61 4.31
C PHE A 133 12.96 10.00 5.67
N GLY A 134 13.54 9.57 6.79
CA GLY A 134 13.01 9.86 8.12
C GLY A 134 11.74 9.08 8.47
N MET A 135 11.62 7.86 7.94
CA MET A 135 10.46 6.98 8.11
C MET A 135 10.83 5.68 8.83
N SER A 136 9.82 4.85 9.09
CA SER A 136 10.02 3.54 9.71
C SER A 136 10.89 2.63 8.85
N GLU A 137 11.81 1.92 9.51
CA GLU A 137 12.81 1.07 8.87
C GLU A 137 12.21 -0.16 8.17
N ASP A 138 11.01 -0.57 8.57
CA ASP A 138 10.25 -1.70 8.03
C ASP A 138 9.29 -1.31 6.89
N PHE A 139 9.08 -0.02 6.63
CA PHE A 139 8.08 0.46 5.66
C PHE A 139 8.28 -0.16 4.27
N TRP A 140 9.50 -0.08 3.75
CA TRP A 140 9.81 -0.59 2.40
C TRP A 140 9.73 -2.12 2.32
N LEU A 141 10.08 -2.81 3.41
CA LEU A 141 9.89 -4.27 3.50
C LEU A 141 8.42 -4.65 3.51
N ARG A 142 7.55 -3.93 4.24
CA ARG A 142 6.11 -4.19 4.21
C ARG A 142 5.53 -4.02 2.81
N LEU A 143 5.98 -3.01 2.08
CA LEU A 143 5.59 -2.81 0.69
C LEU A 143 6.06 -3.97 -0.20
N GLN A 144 7.30 -4.42 -0.03
CA GLN A 144 7.86 -5.57 -0.75
C GLN A 144 7.05 -6.84 -0.47
N THR A 145 6.79 -7.16 0.79
CA THR A 145 5.98 -8.32 1.19
C THR A 145 4.58 -8.25 0.58
N THR A 146 3.96 -7.07 0.61
CA THR A 146 2.63 -6.87 0.02
C THR A 146 2.63 -7.12 -1.49
N TYR A 147 3.63 -6.57 -2.19
CA TYR A 147 3.83 -6.79 -3.63
C TYR A 147 4.02 -8.27 -3.95
N ASP A 148 4.93 -8.95 -3.24
CA ASP A 148 5.26 -10.35 -3.48
C ASP A 148 4.05 -11.26 -3.22
N ILE A 149 3.30 -11.03 -2.14
CA ILE A 149 2.06 -11.77 -1.84
C ILE A 149 1.02 -11.54 -2.94
N LYS A 150 0.80 -10.29 -3.35
CA LYS A 150 -0.19 -9.99 -4.40
C LYS A 150 0.19 -10.63 -5.73
N LYS A 151 1.46 -10.55 -6.11
CA LYS A 151 1.99 -11.17 -7.33
C LYS A 151 1.83 -12.69 -7.29
N ALA A 152 2.26 -13.33 -6.20
CA ALA A 152 2.13 -14.78 -6.03
C ALA A 152 0.65 -15.24 -6.02
N LYS A 153 -0.24 -14.46 -5.40
CA LYS A 153 -1.70 -14.71 -5.45
C LYS A 153 -2.24 -14.63 -6.87
N ALA A 154 -1.81 -13.65 -7.66
CA ALA A 154 -2.22 -13.51 -9.05
C ALA A 154 -1.71 -14.65 -9.94
N GLU A 155 -0.47 -15.10 -9.74
CA GLU A 155 0.17 -16.12 -10.57
C GLU A 155 -0.24 -17.56 -10.19
N SER A 156 -0.34 -17.85 -8.89
CA SER A 156 -0.50 -19.23 -8.38
C SER A 156 -1.58 -19.38 -7.31
N GLY A 157 -2.28 -18.30 -6.92
CA GLY A 157 -3.21 -18.32 -5.79
C GLY A 157 -4.36 -19.32 -5.97
N ALA A 158 -4.98 -19.38 -7.14
CA ALA A 158 -6.07 -20.32 -7.42
C ALA A 158 -5.62 -21.78 -7.33
N LYS A 159 -4.41 -22.08 -7.84
CA LYS A 159 -3.83 -23.42 -7.78
C LYS A 159 -3.50 -23.81 -6.34
N ILE A 160 -2.85 -22.92 -5.58
CA ILE A 160 -2.51 -23.17 -4.17
C ILE A 160 -3.78 -23.44 -3.35
N SER A 161 -4.85 -22.66 -3.55
CA SER A 161 -6.12 -22.88 -2.85
C SER A 161 -6.78 -24.22 -3.19
N SER A 162 -6.54 -24.75 -4.39
CA SER A 162 -7.05 -26.07 -4.80
C SER A 162 -6.19 -27.21 -4.27
N ASP A 163 -4.86 -27.06 -4.29
CA ASP A 163 -3.90 -28.13 -3.99
C ASP A 163 -3.60 -28.26 -2.49
N VAL A 164 -3.78 -27.17 -1.71
CA VAL A 164 -3.42 -27.12 -0.29
C VAL A 164 -4.67 -27.04 0.58
N LEU A 165 -4.95 -28.13 1.30
CA LEU A 165 -6.01 -28.16 2.31
C LEU A 165 -5.52 -27.51 3.61
N PRO A 166 -6.32 -26.63 4.24
CA PRO A 166 -5.97 -26.04 5.52
C PRO A 166 -5.98 -27.11 6.63
N LEU A 167 -5.00 -27.05 7.53
CA LEU A 167 -4.86 -27.99 8.64
C LEU A 167 -6.10 -28.02 9.56
N ARG A 168 -6.78 -26.87 9.69
CA ARG A 168 -8.12 -26.78 10.29
C ARG A 168 -9.09 -26.31 9.22
N GLY A 169 -10.12 -27.10 8.97
CA GLY A 169 -11.14 -26.81 7.96
C GLY A 169 -11.86 -25.50 8.25
N SER A 170 -12.04 -24.67 7.21
CA SER A 170 -12.91 -23.50 7.29
C SER A 170 -14.36 -23.96 7.33
N SER A 171 -14.87 -24.17 8.55
CA SER A 171 -16.22 -24.57 8.99
C SER A 171 -16.20 -25.88 9.78
N ASP A 172 -16.04 -25.78 11.11
CA ASP A 172 -16.64 -26.67 12.14
C ASP A 172 -15.87 -26.59 13.49
N GLU A 173 -15.53 -25.39 13.98
CA GLU A 173 -14.99 -25.21 15.35
C GLU A 173 -15.90 -24.36 16.25
N SER A 174 -17.15 -24.09 15.85
CA SER A 174 -18.18 -23.45 16.69
C SER A 174 -19.18 -24.42 17.31
N ALA A 175 -19.13 -25.73 16.99
CA ALA A 175 -20.03 -26.74 17.55
C ALA A 175 -19.46 -27.50 18.76
N ALA A 176 -18.19 -27.29 19.13
CA ALA A 176 -17.52 -28.08 20.17
C ALA A 176 -17.48 -27.43 21.57
N ILE A 177 -18.14 -26.27 21.77
CA ILE A 177 -18.24 -25.63 23.10
C ILE A 177 -19.72 -25.54 23.50
N THR A 178 -20.37 -26.69 23.61
CA THR A 178 -21.57 -26.87 24.45
C THR A 178 -21.58 -28.32 24.91
N GLN A 179 -20.84 -28.59 25.98
CA GLN A 179 -21.14 -29.58 27.03
C GLN A 179 -19.90 -29.73 27.92
N GLN A 180 -19.87 -28.92 28.99
CA GLN A 180 -19.59 -29.37 30.35
C GLN A 180 -19.91 -28.26 31.35
#